data_AF-A0A498SK22-F1
#
_entry.id   AF-A0A498SK22-F1
#
_cell.length_a   1.000
_cell.length_b   1.000
_cell.length_c   1.000
_cell.angle_alpha   90.00
_cell.angle_beta   90.00
_cell.angle_gamma   90.00
#
_symmetry.space_group_name_H-M   'P 1'
#
loop_
_entity.id
_entity.type
_entity.pdbx_description
1 polymer ?
#
loop_
_entity_poly.entity_id
_entity_poly.type
_entity_poly.pdbx_seq_one_letter_code
_entity_poly.pdbx_strand_id
1 'polypeptide(L)'
;MDYKEIQAEELEALGVIYPNELEVVSDKYPNIAMRISLQSHQGKEVPAMFEVTLNLRLAAGYPDVVPEIEIVGLENTFSNERTGRVQRILCDVAQDNLGMPMVFTIVSALQDEIGHLLEDLEAEKIKAEERAEEEKETQERKKFEGTRVTPETFLAWKKKFDAEIRAVEEKGKG
;
A
#
# COMPACT_ATOMS: atom_id res chain seq x y z
N MET A 1 -40.52 -11.67 -8.83
CA MET A 1 -39.54 -11.57 -7.74
C MET A 1 -39.74 -10.20 -7.14
N ASP A 2 -39.93 -10.08 -5.83
CA ASP A 2 -40.16 -8.78 -5.21
C ASP A 2 -38.80 -8.11 -4.92
N TYR A 3 -38.26 -7.44 -5.95
CA TYR A 3 -36.94 -6.81 -5.87
C TYR A 3 -36.86 -5.76 -4.77
N LYS A 4 -37.98 -5.10 -4.48
CA LYS A 4 -38.05 -4.10 -3.43
C LYS A 4 -37.88 -4.73 -2.05
N GLU A 5 -38.59 -5.81 -1.75
CA GLU A 5 -38.44 -6.53 -0.48
C GLU A 5 -37.01 -7.07 -0.33
N ILE A 6 -36.47 -7.73 -1.37
CA ILE A 6 -35.11 -8.27 -1.34
C ILE A 6 -34.06 -7.19 -1.05
N GLN A 7 -34.14 -6.05 -1.75
CA GLN A 7 -33.19 -4.95 -1.55
C GLN A 7 -33.31 -4.31 -0.17
N ALA A 8 -34.53 -4.25 0.39
CA ALA A 8 -34.75 -3.72 1.74
C ALA A 8 -34.19 -4.66 2.80
N GLU A 9 -34.47 -5.97 2.69
CA GLU A 9 -33.95 -6.99 3.61
C GLU A 9 -32.41 -7.04 3.58
N GLU A 10 -31.80 -6.94 2.41
CA GLU A 10 -30.33 -6.88 2.29
C GLU A 10 -29.78 -5.61 2.93
N LEU A 11 -30.39 -4.44 2.70
CA LEU A 11 -29.95 -3.17 3.31
C LEU A 11 -30.03 -3.22 4.84
N GLU A 12 -31.10 -3.79 5.40
CA GLU A 12 -31.24 -3.98 6.85
C GLU A 12 -30.16 -4.92 7.40
N ALA A 13 -29.91 -6.04 6.72
CA ALA A 13 -28.86 -6.98 7.10
C ALA A 13 -27.48 -6.31 7.08
N LEU A 14 -27.17 -5.52 6.05
CA LEU A 14 -25.92 -4.77 5.95
C LEU A 14 -25.79 -3.73 7.06
N GLY A 15 -26.88 -3.07 7.47
CA GLY A 15 -26.88 -2.14 8.61
C GLY A 15 -26.53 -2.80 9.94
N VAL A 16 -26.82 -4.10 10.10
CA VAL A 16 -26.41 -4.89 11.27
C VAL A 16 -24.96 -5.35 11.15
N ILE A 17 -24.51 -5.73 9.96
CA ILE A 17 -23.13 -6.21 9.72
C ILE A 17 -22.12 -5.07 9.82
N TYR A 18 -22.46 -3.90 9.28
CA TYR A 18 -21.58 -2.72 9.14
C TYR A 18 -22.20 -1.49 9.82
N PRO A 19 -22.43 -1.51 11.15
CA PRO A 19 -23.18 -0.46 11.84
C PRO A 19 -22.48 0.91 11.86
N ASN A 20 -21.14 0.93 11.71
CA ASN A 20 -20.35 2.16 11.72
C ASN A 20 -19.79 2.50 10.33
N GLU A 21 -19.57 1.50 9.48
CA GLU A 21 -18.98 1.67 8.16
C GLU A 21 -20.00 1.97 7.05
N LEU A 22 -21.27 1.57 7.22
CA LEU A 22 -22.33 1.77 6.23
C LEU A 22 -22.98 3.15 6.37
N GLU A 23 -22.97 3.90 5.28
CA GLU A 23 -23.75 5.13 5.09
C GLU A 23 -24.79 4.90 3.99
N VAL A 24 -26.08 5.05 4.34
CA VAL A 24 -27.17 4.96 3.38
C VAL A 24 -27.38 6.31 2.73
N VAL A 25 -27.05 6.40 1.44
CA VAL A 25 -27.22 7.62 0.63
C VAL A 25 -28.67 7.76 0.17
N SER A 26 -29.31 6.63 -0.16
CA SER A 26 -30.73 6.57 -0.50
C SER A 26 -31.30 5.20 -0.17
N ASP A 27 -32.35 5.16 0.65
CA ASP A 27 -33.11 3.95 1.01
C ASP A 27 -34.34 3.74 0.12
N LYS A 28 -34.60 4.64 -0.84
CA LYS A 28 -35.83 4.64 -1.63
C LYS A 28 -35.70 3.76 -2.86
N TYR A 29 -36.55 2.73 -2.94
CA TYR A 29 -36.73 1.96 -4.16
C TYR A 29 -37.54 2.74 -5.22
N PRO A 30 -37.14 2.72 -6.50
CA PRO A 30 -35.91 2.15 -7.05
C PRO A 30 -34.71 3.11 -6.91
N ASN A 31 -33.49 2.57 -7.10
CA ASN A 31 -32.20 3.27 -7.03
C ASN A 31 -31.66 3.50 -5.61
N ILE A 32 -31.75 2.45 -4.78
CA ILE A 32 -31.11 2.43 -3.47
C ILE A 32 -29.61 2.66 -3.66
N ALA A 33 -29.03 3.53 -2.85
CA ALA A 33 -27.62 3.89 -2.92
C ALA A 33 -27.03 3.84 -1.52
N MET A 34 -25.84 3.25 -1.42
CA MET A 34 -25.14 3.11 -0.15
C MET A 34 -23.64 3.25 -0.35
N ARG A 35 -22.96 3.56 0.73
CA ARG A 35 -21.53 3.72 0.81
C ARG A 35 -21.02 2.90 1.99
N ILE A 36 -19.94 2.16 1.79
CA ILE A 36 -19.30 1.38 2.84
C ILE A 36 -17.83 1.81 2.92
N SER A 37 -17.44 2.38 4.05
CA SER A 37 -16.06 2.84 4.28
C SER A 37 -15.27 1.79 5.05
N LEU A 38 -14.29 1.18 4.40
CA LEU A 38 -13.43 0.13 4.94
C LEU A 38 -12.05 0.70 5.23
N GLN A 39 -11.52 0.38 6.41
CA GLN A 39 -10.16 0.76 6.81
C GLN A 39 -9.19 -0.39 6.59
N SER A 40 -7.96 -0.07 6.19
CA SER A 40 -6.91 -1.06 5.99
C SER A 40 -6.31 -1.62 7.31
N HIS A 41 -6.74 -1.14 8.47
CA HIS A 41 -6.17 -1.58 9.75
C HIS A 41 -6.70 -2.95 10.19
N GLN A 42 -5.89 -4.00 10.00
CA GLN A 42 -6.01 -5.25 10.75
C GLN A 42 -5.01 -5.29 11.92
N GLY A 43 -5.28 -4.55 13.00
CA GLY A 43 -4.69 -4.82 14.32
C GLY A 43 -3.16 -4.75 14.47
N LYS A 44 -2.42 -4.30 13.45
CA LYS A 44 -0.96 -4.12 13.47
C LYS A 44 -0.59 -2.68 13.12
N GLU A 45 0.49 -2.21 13.73
CA GLU A 45 1.11 -0.90 13.49
C GLU A 45 1.73 -0.86 12.08
N VAL A 46 0.90 -0.93 11.04
CA VAL A 46 1.32 -0.67 9.66
C VAL A 46 1.30 0.84 9.41
N PRO A 47 2.40 1.43 8.91
CA PRO A 47 2.49 2.88 8.71
C PRO A 47 1.66 3.39 7.52
N ALA A 48 1.17 2.50 6.66
CA ALA A 48 0.36 2.85 5.48
C ALA A 48 -1.12 2.54 5.75
N MET A 49 -1.73 3.30 6.66
CA MET A 49 -3.17 3.31 6.84
C MET A 49 -3.81 4.02 5.64
N PHE A 50 -4.69 3.33 4.93
CA PHE A 50 -5.52 3.92 3.89
C PHE A 50 -6.98 3.51 4.11
N GLU A 51 -7.88 4.37 3.68
CA GLU A 51 -9.31 4.13 3.72
C GLU A 51 -9.81 3.92 2.30
N VAL A 52 -10.68 2.94 2.14
CA VAL A 52 -11.33 2.62 0.87
C VAL A 52 -12.83 2.74 1.05
N THR A 53 -13.45 3.48 0.16
CA THR A 53 -14.88 3.70 0.16
C THR A 53 -15.49 2.99 -1.04
N LEU A 54 -16.42 2.07 -0.77
CA LEU A 54 -17.19 1.37 -1.78
C LEU A 54 -18.56 2.04 -1.92
N ASN A 55 -18.80 2.67 -3.06
CA ASN A 55 -20.10 3.24 -3.43
C ASN A 55 -20.86 2.21 -4.28
N LEU A 56 -22.09 1.88 -3.86
CA LEU A 56 -22.96 0.95 -4.54
C LEU A 56 -24.30 1.60 -4.87
N ARG A 57 -24.78 1.38 -6.10
CA ARG A 57 -26.15 1.72 -6.50
C ARG A 57 -26.89 0.49 -6.99
N LEU A 58 -27.99 0.16 -6.33
CA LEU A 58 -28.86 -0.95 -6.68
C LEU A 58 -29.92 -0.46 -7.67
N ALA A 59 -29.88 -1.00 -8.89
CA ALA A 59 -30.91 -0.73 -9.89
C ALA A 59 -32.24 -1.44 -9.54
N ALA A 60 -33.33 -1.05 -10.20
CA ALA A 60 -34.65 -1.65 -9.98
C ALA A 60 -34.69 -3.18 -10.21
N GLY A 61 -33.85 -3.69 -11.13
CA GLY A 61 -33.77 -5.12 -11.44
C GLY A 61 -32.81 -5.90 -10.56
N TYR A 62 -32.15 -5.28 -9.59
CA TYR A 62 -31.22 -5.99 -8.71
C TYR A 62 -32.00 -6.96 -7.80
N PRO A 63 -31.54 -8.22 -7.59
CA PRO A 63 -30.20 -8.72 -7.90
C PRO A 63 -30.00 -9.42 -9.27
N ASP A 64 -30.99 -9.40 -10.17
CA ASP A 64 -30.84 -9.96 -11.53
C ASP A 64 -29.97 -9.08 -12.46
N VAL A 65 -29.61 -7.88 -12.01
CA VAL A 65 -28.64 -7.01 -12.65
C VAL A 65 -27.56 -6.62 -11.65
N VAL A 66 -26.34 -6.45 -12.15
CA VAL A 66 -25.22 -5.98 -11.32
C VAL A 66 -25.50 -4.56 -10.80
N PRO A 67 -25.11 -4.26 -9.56
CA PRO A 67 -25.15 -2.89 -9.06
C PRO A 67 -24.07 -2.04 -9.76
N GLU A 68 -24.25 -0.71 -9.73
CA GLU A 68 -23.14 0.18 -10.09
C GLU A 68 -22.12 0.17 -8.94
N ILE A 69 -20.87 -0.15 -9.27
CA ILE A 69 -19.77 -0.30 -8.31
C ILE A 69 -18.73 0.78 -8.58
N GLU A 70 -18.46 1.60 -7.58
CA GLU A 70 -17.42 2.62 -7.62
C GLU A 70 -16.54 2.51 -6.37
N ILE A 71 -15.22 2.54 -6.57
CA ILE A 71 -14.23 2.44 -5.50
C ILE A 71 -13.50 3.77 -5.41
N VAL A 72 -13.47 4.36 -4.23
CA VAL A 72 -12.81 5.64 -3.95
C VAL A 72 -11.76 5.44 -2.85
N GLY A 73 -10.66 6.20 -2.91
CA GLY A 73 -9.60 6.19 -1.91
C GLY A 73 -8.33 5.45 -2.33
N LEU A 74 -8.44 4.41 -3.16
CA LEU A 74 -7.29 3.64 -3.68
C LEU A 74 -6.39 4.46 -4.61
N GLU A 75 -6.96 5.36 -5.41
CA GLU A 75 -6.23 6.19 -6.38
C GLU A 75 -5.15 7.10 -5.78
N ASN A 76 -5.27 7.43 -4.48
CA ASN A 76 -4.28 8.26 -3.79
C ASN A 76 -3.02 7.48 -3.39
N THR A 77 -3.14 6.17 -3.22
CA THR A 77 -2.09 5.30 -2.66
C THR A 77 -1.54 4.33 -3.70
N PHE A 78 -2.36 3.89 -4.65
CA PHE A 78 -2.03 2.85 -5.61
C PHE A 78 -2.10 3.36 -7.04
N SER A 79 -1.38 2.68 -7.93
CA SER A 79 -1.42 2.97 -9.37
C SER A 79 -2.79 2.64 -9.96
N ASN A 80 -3.16 3.34 -11.04
CA ASN A 80 -4.40 3.08 -11.78
C ASN A 80 -4.53 1.62 -12.25
N GLU A 81 -3.41 0.93 -12.49
CA GLU A 81 -3.41 -0.49 -12.83
C GLU A 81 -3.91 -1.37 -11.68
N ARG A 82 -3.40 -1.13 -10.45
CA ARG A 82 -3.82 -1.86 -9.25
C ARG A 82 -5.28 -1.54 -8.91
N THR A 83 -5.67 -0.27 -8.91
CA THR A 83 -7.07 0.12 -8.66
C THR A 83 -8.00 -0.50 -9.71
N GLY A 84 -7.60 -0.50 -10.99
CA GLY A 84 -8.36 -1.14 -12.06
C GLY A 84 -8.44 -2.66 -11.94
N ARG A 85 -7.44 -3.33 -11.36
CA ARG A 85 -7.50 -4.76 -11.03
C ARG A 85 -8.57 -5.03 -9.98
N VAL A 86 -8.58 -4.29 -8.88
CA VAL A 86 -9.59 -4.44 -7.81
C VAL A 86 -10.99 -4.21 -8.38
N GLN A 87 -11.18 -3.14 -9.17
CA GLN A 87 -12.48 -2.86 -9.79
C GLN A 87 -12.97 -3.99 -10.69
N ARG A 88 -12.09 -4.59 -11.50
CA ARG A 88 -12.46 -5.76 -12.31
C ARG A 88 -12.89 -6.94 -11.45
N ILE A 89 -12.12 -7.26 -10.41
CA ILE A 89 -12.44 -8.37 -9.50
C ILE A 89 -13.82 -8.18 -8.88
N LEU A 90 -14.16 -6.98 -8.41
CA LEU A 90 -15.50 -6.70 -7.86
C LEU A 90 -16.60 -6.84 -8.91
N CYS A 91 -16.35 -6.41 -10.15
CA CYS A 91 -17.30 -6.60 -11.25
C CYS A 91 -17.50 -8.07 -11.61
N ASP A 92 -16.43 -8.86 -11.67
CA ASP A 92 -16.51 -10.32 -11.91
C ASP A 92 -17.31 -11.02 -10.79
N VAL A 93 -17.04 -10.67 -9.53
CA VAL A 93 -17.80 -11.18 -8.37
C VAL A 93 -19.29 -10.84 -8.49
N ALA A 94 -19.62 -9.60 -8.87
CA ALA A 94 -21.02 -9.20 -9.07
C ALA A 94 -21.70 -9.98 -10.21
N GLN A 95 -20.98 -10.26 -11.29
CA GLN A 95 -21.51 -11.03 -12.41
C GLN A 95 -21.75 -12.51 -12.06
N ASP A 96 -20.86 -13.11 -11.27
CA ASP A 96 -21.00 -14.51 -10.84
C ASP A 96 -22.15 -14.71 -9.84
N ASN A 97 -22.51 -13.66 -9.10
CA ASN A 97 -23.55 -13.70 -8.06
C ASN A 97 -24.92 -13.13 -8.51
N LEU A 98 -25.17 -13.05 -9.82
CA LEU A 98 -26.47 -12.62 -10.35
C LEU A 98 -27.61 -13.55 -9.89
N GLY A 99 -28.77 -12.94 -9.62
CA GLY A 99 -29.96 -13.65 -9.16
C GLY A 99 -30.04 -13.83 -7.64
N MET A 100 -29.05 -13.36 -6.88
CA MET A 100 -29.06 -13.35 -5.42
C MET A 100 -28.45 -12.06 -4.83
N PRO A 101 -28.84 -11.67 -3.61
CA PRO A 101 -28.18 -10.58 -2.88
C PRO A 101 -26.65 -10.78 -2.83
N MET A 102 -25.90 -9.81 -3.32
CA MET A 102 -24.46 -9.92 -3.57
C MET A 102 -23.65 -8.77 -2.95
N VAL A 103 -24.27 -7.77 -2.31
CA VAL A 103 -23.53 -6.63 -1.74
C VAL A 103 -22.53 -7.11 -0.71
N PHE A 104 -22.94 -8.01 0.20
CA PHE A 104 -22.03 -8.59 1.18
C PHE A 104 -20.84 -9.32 0.53
N THR A 105 -21.09 -10.06 -0.55
CA THR A 105 -20.05 -10.76 -1.31
C THR A 105 -19.06 -9.78 -1.94
N ILE A 106 -19.55 -8.68 -2.52
CA ILE A 106 -18.71 -7.62 -3.10
C ILE A 106 -17.87 -6.94 -2.01
N VAL A 107 -18.47 -6.63 -0.85
CA VAL A 107 -17.74 -6.02 0.27
C VAL A 107 -16.66 -6.96 0.79
N SER A 108 -16.96 -8.25 0.92
CA SER A 108 -16.00 -9.27 1.35
C SER A 108 -14.84 -9.41 0.37
N ALA A 109 -15.13 -9.42 -0.94
CA ALA A 109 -14.10 -9.44 -1.98
C ALA A 109 -13.21 -8.18 -1.95
N LEU A 110 -13.79 -7.01 -1.65
CA LEU A 110 -13.01 -5.79 -1.46
C LEU A 110 -12.11 -5.87 -0.22
N GLN A 111 -12.61 -6.42 0.90
CA GLN A 111 -11.80 -6.60 2.10
C GLN A 111 -10.59 -7.52 1.86
N ASP A 112 -10.76 -8.59 1.08
CA ASP A 112 -9.70 -9.49 0.68
C ASP A 112 -8.64 -8.76 -0.18
N GLU A 113 -9.08 -8.00 -1.19
CA GLU A 113 -8.17 -7.20 -2.02
C GLU A 113 -7.46 -6.08 -1.23
N ILE A 114 -8.11 -5.46 -0.24
CA ILE A 114 -7.44 -4.53 0.70
C ILE A 114 -6.31 -5.26 1.44
N GLY A 115 -6.53 -6.50 1.86
CA GLY A 115 -5.50 -7.36 2.46
C GLY A 115 -4.30 -7.55 1.53
N HIS A 116 -4.55 -7.95 0.28
CA HIS A 116 -3.48 -8.12 -0.72
C HIS A 116 -2.70 -6.83 -1.00
N LEU A 117 -3.40 -5.70 -1.07
CA LEU A 117 -2.76 -4.39 -1.25
C LEU A 117 -1.84 -4.01 -0.07
N LEU A 118 -2.19 -4.40 1.16
CA LEU A 118 -1.33 -4.20 2.33
C LEU A 118 -0.09 -5.09 2.29
N GLU A 119 -0.26 -6.36 1.88
CA GLU A 119 0.87 -7.29 1.71
C GLU A 119 1.86 -6.78 0.66
N ASP A 120 1.37 -6.26 -0.46
CA ASP A 120 2.18 -5.62 -1.50
C ASP A 120 3.00 -4.43 -0.93
N LEU A 121 2.34 -3.52 -0.19
CA LEU A 121 3.01 -2.35 0.41
C LEU A 121 4.10 -2.76 1.41
N GLU A 122 3.84 -3.77 2.24
CA GLU A 122 4.83 -4.27 3.19
C GLU A 122 6.03 -4.91 2.48
N ALA A 123 5.78 -5.72 1.44
CA ALA A 123 6.83 -6.32 0.63
C ALA A 123 7.68 -5.26 -0.11
N GLU A 124 7.06 -4.19 -0.61
CA GLU A 124 7.76 -3.08 -1.24
C GLU A 124 8.64 -2.32 -0.25
N LYS A 125 8.15 -2.09 0.98
CA LYS A 125 8.92 -1.43 2.04
C LYS A 125 10.14 -2.23 2.47
N ILE A 126 9.98 -3.55 2.69
CA ILE A 126 11.08 -4.44 3.08
C ILE A 126 12.17 -4.42 2.01
N LYS A 127 11.80 -4.59 0.73
CA LYS A 127 12.75 -4.54 -0.40
C LYS A 127 13.46 -3.19 -0.53
N ALA A 128 12.77 -2.09 -0.23
CA ALA A 128 13.36 -0.76 -0.26
C ALA A 128 14.37 -0.57 0.87
N GLU A 129 14.10 -1.10 2.06
CA GLU A 129 15.01 -1.07 3.21
C GLU A 129 16.26 -1.91 2.97
N GLU A 130 16.10 -3.14 2.47
CA GLU A 130 17.23 -4.01 2.06
C GLU A 130 18.12 -3.32 1.03
N ARG A 131 17.53 -2.74 -0.03
CA ARG A 131 18.28 -2.01 -1.06
C ARG A 131 19.01 -0.79 -0.50
N ALA A 132 18.40 -0.07 0.45
CA ALA A 132 19.02 1.09 1.09
C ALA A 132 20.18 0.69 2.01
N GLU A 133 20.09 -0.47 2.68
CA GLU A 133 21.18 -1.03 3.48
C GLU A 133 22.34 -1.48 2.59
N GLU A 134 22.08 -2.19 1.49
CA GLU A 134 23.10 -2.59 0.52
C GLU A 134 23.83 -1.38 -0.09
N GLU A 135 23.10 -0.30 -0.39
CA GLU A 135 23.71 0.93 -0.92
C GLU A 135 24.60 1.62 0.12
N LYS A 136 24.16 1.65 1.39
CA LYS A 136 24.99 2.15 2.50
C LYS A 136 26.25 1.31 2.68
N GLU A 137 26.13 -0.02 2.73
CA GLU A 137 27.28 -0.91 2.80
C GLU A 137 28.24 -0.72 1.62
N THR A 138 27.71 -0.51 0.41
CA THR A 138 28.53 -0.27 -0.78
C THR A 138 29.25 1.07 -0.72
N GLN A 139 28.59 2.12 -0.21
CA GLN A 139 29.21 3.43 0.03
C GLN A 139 30.26 3.38 1.13
N GLU A 140 30.00 2.64 2.21
CA GLU A 140 30.95 2.42 3.29
C GLU A 140 32.15 1.61 2.82
N ARG A 141 31.97 0.53 2.06
CA ARG A 141 33.08 -0.23 1.43
C ARG A 141 33.93 0.65 0.53
N LYS A 142 33.32 1.52 -0.29
CA LYS A 142 34.07 2.49 -1.13
C LYS A 142 34.83 3.53 -0.30
N LYS A 143 34.32 3.89 0.87
CA LYS A 143 34.98 4.81 1.82
C LYS A 143 36.05 4.11 2.67
N PHE A 144 35.90 2.81 2.90
CA PHE A 144 36.82 1.95 3.64
C PHE A 144 37.87 1.26 2.76
N GLU A 145 37.73 1.29 1.44
CA GLU A 145 38.84 1.17 0.48
C GLU A 145 39.75 2.40 0.62
N GLY A 146 40.36 2.51 1.80
CA GLY A 146 41.41 3.46 2.09
C GLY A 146 42.51 3.34 1.05
N THR A 147 42.93 4.50 0.54
CA THR A 147 44.10 4.73 -0.32
C THR A 147 45.12 3.60 -0.20
N ARG A 148 45.21 2.73 -1.22
CA ARG A 148 46.32 1.77 -1.32
C ARG A 148 47.61 2.58 -1.18
N VAL A 149 48.35 2.36 -0.10
CA VAL A 149 49.73 2.84 0.01
C VAL A 149 50.54 2.12 -1.05
N THR A 150 50.58 2.69 -2.26
CA THR A 150 51.52 2.26 -3.28
C THR A 150 52.93 2.58 -2.79
N PRO A 151 53.96 1.82 -3.21
CA PRO A 151 55.35 2.09 -2.84
C PRO A 151 55.77 3.53 -3.13
N GLU A 152 55.19 4.17 -4.15
CA GLU A 152 55.40 5.58 -4.49
C GLU A 152 54.79 6.54 -3.45
N THR A 153 53.58 6.25 -2.96
CA THR A 153 52.93 7.04 -1.91
C THR A 153 53.64 6.89 -0.57
N PHE A 154 54.12 5.67 -0.28
CA PHE A 154 54.96 5.39 0.88
C PHE A 154 56.32 6.10 0.79
N LEU A 155 56.96 6.14 -0.39
CA LEU A 155 58.21 6.89 -0.60
C LEU A 155 58.02 8.39 -0.41
N ALA A 156 56.93 8.96 -0.95
CA ALA A 156 56.62 10.38 -0.82
C ALA A 156 56.36 10.76 0.65
N TRP A 157 55.64 9.90 1.39
CA TRP A 157 55.42 10.08 2.82
C TRP A 157 56.72 9.93 3.63
N LYS A 158 57.51 8.86 3.37
CA LYS A 158 58.81 8.63 4.01
C LYS A 158 59.77 9.80 3.79
N LYS A 159 59.80 10.38 2.58
CA LYS A 159 60.64 11.54 2.25
C LYS A 159 60.25 12.78 3.06
N LYS A 160 58.95 13.02 3.27
CA LYS A 160 58.48 14.12 4.13
C LYS A 160 58.81 13.87 5.60
N PHE A 161 58.64 12.63 6.07
CA PHE A 161 58.97 12.25 7.44
C PHE A 161 60.48 12.39 7.74
N ASP A 162 61.36 11.91 6.85
CA ASP A 162 62.81 12.03 7.01
C ASP A 162 63.27 13.50 7.04
N ALA A 163 62.62 14.37 6.27
CA ALA A 163 62.89 15.81 6.26
C ALA A 163 62.48 16.51 7.57
N GLU A 164 61.34 16.12 8.16
CA GLU A 164 60.87 16.65 9.44
C GLU A 164 61.78 16.22 10.61
N ILE A 165 62.18 14.95 10.67
CA ILE A 165 63.10 14.46 11.72
C ILE A 165 64.44 15.20 11.66
N ARG A 166 64.99 15.39 10.45
CA ARG A 166 66.26 16.09 10.28
C ARG A 166 66.17 17.57 10.71
N ALA A 167 65.04 18.23 10.44
CA ALA A 167 64.79 19.60 10.89
C ALA A 167 64.60 19.72 12.42
N VAL A 168 64.02 18.70 13.06
CA VAL A 168 63.91 18.61 14.52
C VAL A 168 65.27 18.33 15.18
N GLU A 169 66.09 17.46 14.58
CA GLU A 169 67.44 17.16 15.09
C GLU A 169 68.39 18.35 15.00
N GLU A 170 68.28 19.18 13.95
CA GLU A 170 69.06 20.43 13.85
C GLU A 170 68.60 21.50 14.85
N LYS A 171 67.32 21.51 15.25
CA LYS A 171 66.79 22.43 16.27
C LYS A 171 67.06 21.98 17.72
N GLY A 172 67.40 20.71 17.94
CA GLY A 172 67.74 20.16 19.26
C GLY A 172 69.22 20.27 19.65
N LYS A 173 70.08 20.77 18.75
CA LYS A 173 71.54 20.92 18.95
C LYS A 173 72.02 22.38 19.03
N GLY A 174 71.10 23.35 19.12
CA GLY A 174 71.38 24.77 19.33
C GLY A 174 71.19 25.20 20.77
#